data_AF-A0A8T4RF89-F1
#
_entry.id   AF-A0A8T4RF89-F1
#
_cell.length_a   1.000
_cell.length_b   1.000
_cell.length_c   1.000
_cell.angle_alpha   90.00
_cell.angle_beta   90.00
_cell.angle_gamma   90.00
#
_symmetry.space_group_name_H-M   'P 1'
#
loop_
_entity.id
_entity.type
_entity.pdbx_description
1 polymer ?
#
loop_
_entity_poly.entity_id
_entity_poly.type
_entity_poly.pdbx_seq_one_letter_code
_entity_poly.pdbx_strand_id
1 'polypeptide(L)'
;MLNKKGEALSINVIIITVLALVVLVVLIMVFTGRITIFQQGVSKESQTALLTMKIGYGQCQPSASDESTFTKEFAAAESAPDAEEQARSNFKEVISRCKALSDDKTTCESSACTWG
;
A
#
# COMPACT_ATOMS: atom_id res chain seq x y z
N MET A 1 -26.44 -5.96 57.81
CA MET A 1 -26.78 -7.17 57.04
C MET A 1 -26.34 -6.95 55.60
N LEU A 2 -25.15 -7.44 55.21
CA LEU A 2 -24.69 -7.35 53.83
C LEU A 2 -25.30 -8.51 53.05
N ASN A 3 -26.32 -8.20 52.24
CA ASN A 3 -26.94 -9.17 51.35
C ASN A 3 -25.99 -9.40 50.15
N LYS A 4 -25.20 -10.48 50.18
CA LYS A 4 -24.40 -10.93 49.03
C LYS A 4 -25.36 -11.48 47.96
N LYS A 5 -25.88 -10.61 47.10
CA LYS A 5 -26.46 -11.01 45.81
C LYS A 5 -25.31 -11.43 44.89
N GLY A 6 -24.86 -12.66 45.06
CA GLY A 6 -24.19 -13.37 43.97
C GLY A 6 -25.26 -13.73 42.96
N GLU A 7 -25.55 -12.82 42.03
CA GLU A 7 -26.28 -13.17 40.82
C GLU A 7 -25.43 -14.21 40.09
N ALA A 8 -25.82 -15.47 40.21
CA ALA A 8 -25.25 -16.53 39.38
C ALA A 8 -25.60 -16.18 37.94
N LEU A 9 -24.62 -15.65 37.20
CA LEU A 9 -24.73 -15.48 35.76
C LEU A 9 -25.20 -16.81 35.19
N SER A 10 -26.42 -16.82 34.65
CA SER A 10 -27.07 -18.02 34.15
C SER A 10 -26.12 -18.73 33.19
N ILE A 11 -25.97 -20.04 33.35
CA ILE A 11 -25.00 -20.85 32.59
C ILE A 11 -25.19 -20.67 31.07
N ASN A 12 -26.42 -20.39 30.64
CA ASN A 12 -26.76 -20.07 29.25
C ASN A 12 -26.07 -18.79 28.77
N VAL A 13 -25.95 -17.75 29.61
CA VAL A 13 -25.25 -16.51 29.26
C VAL A 13 -23.77 -16.77 29.06
N ILE A 14 -23.16 -17.61 29.91
CA ILE A 14 -21.75 -18.00 29.78
C ILE A 14 -21.53 -18.73 28.45
N ILE A 15 -22.39 -19.71 28.12
CA ILE A 15 -22.31 -20.47 26.86
C ILE A 15 -22.44 -19.55 25.65
N ILE A 16 -23.43 -18.65 25.64
CA ILE A 16 -23.64 -17.69 24.54
C ILE A 16 -22.44 -16.75 24.39
N THR A 17 -21.88 -16.29 25.51
CA THR A 17 -20.72 -15.38 25.49
C THR A 17 -19.50 -16.07 24.89
N VAL A 18 -19.25 -17.33 25.24
CA VAL A 18 -18.13 -18.11 24.67
C VAL A 18 -18.33 -18.35 23.18
N LEU A 19 -19.54 -18.76 22.76
CA LEU A 19 -19.84 -18.96 21.34
C LEU A 19 -19.67 -17.67 20.53
N ALA A 20 -20.16 -16.54 21.05
CA ALA A 20 -19.98 -15.24 20.41
C ALA A 20 -18.50 -14.85 20.28
N LEU A 21 -17.70 -15.11 21.32
CA LEU A 21 -16.26 -14.87 21.30
C LEU A 21 -15.54 -15.71 20.24
N VAL A 22 -15.89 -16.99 20.12
CA VAL A 22 -15.29 -17.87 19.10
C VAL A 22 -15.61 -17.36 17.69
N VAL A 23 -16.87 -17.00 17.43
CA VAL A 23 -17.27 -16.44 16.12
C VAL A 23 -16.53 -15.13 15.84
N LEU A 24 -16.42 -14.24 16.83
CA LEU A 24 -15.69 -12.99 16.71
C LEU A 24 -14.22 -13.23 16.29
N VAL A 25 -13.52 -14.16 16.95
CA VAL A 25 -12.13 -14.49 16.63
C VAL A 25 -12.00 -15.01 15.20
N VAL A 26 -12.90 -15.89 14.77
CA VAL A 26 -12.92 -16.42 13.39
C VAL A 26 -13.12 -15.28 12.38
N LEU A 27 -14.05 -14.36 12.64
CA LEU A 27 -14.26 -13.20 11.76
C LEU A 27 -13.00 -12.34 11.67
N ILE A 28 -12.37 -12.02 12.80
CA ILE A 28 -11.12 -11.23 12.82
C ILE A 28 -10.03 -11.90 11.99
N MET A 29 -9.84 -13.21 12.13
CA MET A 29 -8.83 -13.95 11.34
C MET A 29 -9.12 -13.91 9.84
N VAL A 30 -10.37 -14.14 9.44
CA VAL A 30 -10.77 -14.10 8.02
C VAL A 30 -10.60 -12.70 7.44
N PHE A 31 -11.07 -11.66 8.14
CA PHE A 31 -10.93 -10.28 7.68
C PHE A 31 -9.46 -9.86 7.58
N THR A 32 -8.63 -10.19 8.58
CA THR A 32 -7.19 -9.89 8.58
C THR A 32 -6.46 -10.61 7.44
N GLY A 33 -6.79 -11.89 7.21
CA GLY A 33 -6.21 -12.67 6.12
C GLY A 33 -6.57 -12.09 4.74
N ARG A 34 -7.82 -11.68 4.53
CA ARG A 34 -8.25 -11.06 3.27
C ARG A 34 -7.55 -9.72 3.02
N ILE A 35 -7.48 -8.83 4.03
CA ILE A 35 -6.80 -7.52 3.91
C ILE A 35 -5.33 -7.70 3.50
N THR A 36 -4.64 -8.67 4.09
CA THR A 36 -3.23 -8.96 3.77
C THR A 36 -3.05 -9.38 2.31
N ILE A 37 -3.97 -10.21 1.79
CA ILE A 37 -3.95 -10.66 0.39
C ILE A 37 -4.23 -9.49 -0.56
N PHE A 38 -5.17 -8.60 -0.23
CA PHE A 38 -5.45 -7.40 -1.01
C PHE A 38 -4.23 -6.46 -1.06
N GLN A 39 -3.61 -6.16 0.09
CA GLN A 39 -2.36 -5.36 0.13
C GLN A 39 -1.24 -5.97 -0.71
N GLN A 40 -1.09 -7.30 -0.70
CA GLN A 40 -0.12 -7.98 -1.55
C GLN A 40 -0.46 -7.85 -3.04
N GLY A 41 -1.74 -7.92 -3.44
CA GLY A 41 -2.18 -7.68 -4.82
C GLY A 41 -1.79 -6.28 -5.32
N VAL A 42 -2.16 -5.25 -4.56
CA VAL A 42 -1.89 -3.84 -4.85
C VAL A 42 -0.39 -3.55 -4.97
N SER A 43 0.41 -4.16 -4.07
CA SER A 43 1.87 -4.03 -4.12
C SER A 43 2.48 -4.62 -5.39
N LYS A 44 1.84 -5.63 -6.01
CA LYS A 44 2.30 -6.23 -7.28
C LYS A 44 1.89 -5.40 -8.48
N GLU A 45 0.69 -4.83 -8.46
CA GLU A 45 0.19 -3.98 -9.54
C GLU A 45 0.99 -2.68 -9.65
N SER A 46 1.26 -2.01 -8.52
CA SER A 46 2.13 -0.83 -8.47
C SER A 46 3.56 -1.13 -8.96
N GLN A 47 4.14 -2.28 -8.58
CA GLN A 47 5.44 -2.72 -9.09
C GLN A 47 5.41 -3.01 -10.59
N THR A 48 4.34 -3.63 -11.10
CA THR A 48 4.20 -3.93 -12.54
C THR A 48 4.05 -2.65 -13.36
N ALA A 49 3.29 -1.67 -12.85
CA ALA A 49 3.18 -0.35 -13.46
C ALA A 49 4.53 0.36 -13.49
N LEU A 50 5.30 0.31 -12.39
CA LEU A 50 6.64 0.86 -12.32
C LEU A 50 7.58 0.19 -13.32
N LEU A 51 7.60 -1.14 -13.39
CA LEU A 51 8.42 -1.89 -14.35
C LEU A 51 8.10 -1.50 -15.80
N THR A 52 6.81 -1.32 -16.13
CA THR A 52 6.40 -0.88 -17.46
C THR A 52 6.97 0.50 -17.81
N MET A 53 7.02 1.42 -16.83
CA MET A 53 7.59 2.75 -17.04
C MET A 53 9.12 2.74 -17.05
N LYS A 54 9.73 1.82 -16.30
CA LYS A 54 11.18 1.62 -16.23
C LYS A 54 11.80 1.23 -17.58
N ILE A 55 11.03 0.59 -18.45
CA ILE A 55 11.45 0.30 -19.84
C ILE A 55 11.80 1.59 -20.60
N GLY A 56 11.17 2.71 -20.25
CA GLY A 56 11.43 4.02 -20.86
C GLY A 56 12.60 4.79 -20.25
N TYR A 57 13.28 4.25 -19.24
CA TYR A 57 14.40 4.93 -18.59
C TYR A 57 15.59 5.03 -19.56
N GLY A 58 16.27 6.18 -19.52
CA GLY A 58 17.55 6.38 -20.19
C GLY A 58 18.71 6.28 -19.20
N GLN A 59 19.88 6.81 -19.60
CA GLN A 59 21.07 6.92 -18.75
C GLN A 59 20.82 7.75 -17.47
N CYS A 60 19.89 8.69 -17.53
CA CYS A 60 19.41 9.44 -16.38
C CYS A 60 17.98 8.99 -16.03
N GLN A 61 17.83 8.38 -14.85
CA GLN A 61 16.59 7.76 -14.39
C GLN A 61 16.10 8.38 -13.07
N PRO A 62 14.81 8.26 -12.73
CA PRO A 62 14.28 8.64 -11.42
C PRO A 62 15.01 7.92 -10.27
N SER A 63 15.02 8.54 -9.09
CA SER A 63 15.64 7.94 -7.91
C SER A 63 14.79 6.81 -7.32
N ALA A 64 15.39 5.96 -6.48
CA ALA A 64 14.66 4.96 -5.72
C ALA A 64 13.57 5.57 -4.81
N SER A 65 13.73 6.84 -4.42
CA SER A 65 12.75 7.58 -3.64
C SER A 65 11.53 7.98 -4.48
N ASP A 66 11.73 8.39 -5.74
CA ASP A 66 10.62 8.67 -6.67
C ASP A 66 9.86 7.40 -7.02
N GLU A 67 10.59 6.30 -7.25
CA GLU A 67 10.04 4.96 -7.47
C GLU A 67 9.20 4.49 -6.26
N SER A 68 9.70 4.71 -5.03
CA SER A 68 8.95 4.43 -3.80
C SER A 68 7.72 5.32 -3.64
N THR A 69 7.77 6.58 -4.10
CA THR A 69 6.67 7.52 -3.98
C THR A 69 5.55 7.15 -4.95
N PHE A 70 5.90 6.88 -6.22
CA PHE A 70 4.97 6.38 -7.22
C PHE A 70 4.28 5.10 -6.76
N THR A 71 5.02 4.11 -6.27
CA THR A 71 4.43 2.83 -5.83
C THR A 71 3.46 3.02 -4.67
N LYS A 72 3.72 3.95 -3.74
CA LYS A 72 2.82 4.29 -2.64
C LYS A 72 1.56 5.03 -3.11
N GLU A 73 1.71 6.04 -3.96
CA GLU A 73 0.58 6.82 -4.48
C GLU A 73 -0.31 5.97 -5.39
N PHE A 74 0.30 5.15 -6.24
CA PHE A 74 -0.39 4.21 -7.11
C PHE A 74 -1.14 3.14 -6.29
N ALA A 75 -0.49 2.59 -5.26
CA ALA A 75 -1.12 1.64 -4.35
C ALA A 75 -2.30 2.27 -3.58
N ALA A 76 -2.18 3.54 -3.19
CA ALA A 76 -3.24 4.26 -2.49
C ALA A 76 -4.42 4.64 -3.41
N ALA A 77 -4.24 4.61 -4.73
CA ALA A 77 -5.27 4.96 -5.71
C ALA A 77 -6.28 3.82 -6.02
N GLU A 78 -6.26 2.74 -5.22
CA GLU A 78 -6.94 1.45 -5.39
C GLU A 78 -8.43 1.47 -5.79
N SER A 79 -9.11 2.61 -5.66
CA SER A 79 -10.55 2.74 -5.95
C SER A 79 -10.91 3.98 -6.79
N ALA A 80 -9.92 4.77 -7.20
CA ALA A 80 -10.12 6.04 -7.87
C ALA A 80 -9.32 6.07 -9.18
N PRO A 81 -9.97 5.80 -10.34
CA PRO A 81 -9.26 5.77 -11.62
C PRO A 81 -8.55 7.09 -11.93
N ASP A 82 -9.14 8.22 -11.50
CA ASP A 82 -8.54 9.54 -11.64
C ASP A 82 -7.24 9.70 -10.82
N ALA A 83 -7.19 9.10 -9.62
CA ALA A 83 -6.00 9.13 -8.77
C ALA A 83 -4.89 8.23 -9.32
N GLU A 84 -5.25 7.11 -9.94
CA GLU A 84 -4.28 6.23 -10.62
C GLU A 84 -3.63 6.97 -11.80
N GLU A 85 -4.44 7.60 -12.64
CA GLU A 85 -3.95 8.38 -13.77
C GLU A 85 -3.07 9.54 -13.32
N GLN A 86 -3.43 10.20 -12.22
CA GLN A 86 -2.63 11.28 -11.64
C GLN A 86 -1.27 10.80 -11.14
N ALA A 87 -1.20 9.66 -10.42
CA ALA A 87 0.06 9.06 -9.99
C ALA A 87 0.96 8.71 -11.19
N ARG A 88 0.37 8.14 -12.25
CA ARG A 88 1.08 7.86 -13.52
C ARG A 88 1.58 9.13 -14.20
N SER A 89 0.77 10.19 -14.21
CA SER A 89 1.11 11.47 -14.82
C SER A 89 2.27 12.15 -14.09
N ASN A 90 2.18 12.23 -12.76
CA ASN A 90 3.22 12.79 -11.90
C ASN A 90 4.55 12.06 -12.12
N PHE A 91 4.52 10.72 -12.14
CA PHE A 91 5.74 9.95 -12.33
C PHE A 91 6.31 10.09 -13.75
N LYS A 92 5.46 10.18 -14.79
CA LYS A 92 5.91 10.50 -16.15
C LYS A 92 6.58 11.86 -16.25
N GLU A 93 6.11 12.86 -15.49
CA GLU A 93 6.77 14.16 -15.42
C GLU A 93 8.19 14.01 -14.84
N VAL A 94 8.35 13.29 -13.73
CA VAL A 94 9.66 12.98 -13.13
C VAL A 94 10.58 12.31 -14.14
N ILE A 95 10.10 11.26 -14.82
CA ILE A 95 10.86 10.55 -15.87
C ILE A 95 11.27 11.52 -16.98
N SER A 96 10.36 12.38 -17.44
CA SER A 96 10.64 13.32 -18.53
C SER A 96 11.68 14.36 -18.13
N ARG A 97 11.63 14.84 -16.87
CA ARG A 97 12.64 15.75 -16.31
C ARG A 97 14.01 15.08 -16.24
N CYS A 98 14.10 13.86 -15.71
CA CYS A 98 15.37 13.13 -15.66
C CYS A 98 15.91 12.83 -17.06
N LYS A 99 15.03 12.44 -17.98
CA LYS A 99 15.41 12.16 -19.37
C LYS A 99 15.94 13.41 -20.09
N ALA A 100 15.43 14.60 -19.77
CA ALA A 100 15.96 15.85 -20.34
C ALA A 100 17.39 16.18 -19.86
N LEU A 101 17.89 15.49 -18.83
CA LEU A 101 19.21 15.71 -18.22
C LEU A 101 20.18 14.56 -18.57
N SER A 102 19.86 13.79 -19.62
CA SER A 102 20.65 12.64 -20.06
C SER A 102 21.96 12.99 -20.77
N ASP A 103 22.24 14.27 -21.00
CA ASP A 103 23.47 14.71 -21.69
C ASP A 103 24.73 14.43 -20.87
N ASP A 104 24.71 14.67 -19.56
CA ASP A 104 25.87 14.53 -18.67
C ASP A 104 25.51 13.97 -17.29
N LYS A 105 26.37 13.07 -16.78
CA LYS A 105 26.22 12.44 -15.46
C LYS A 105 26.13 13.44 -14.32
N THR A 106 26.97 14.48 -14.34
CA THR A 106 27.01 15.51 -13.30
C THR A 106 25.70 16.27 -13.20
N THR A 107 25.08 16.61 -14.33
CA THR A 107 23.80 17.33 -14.39
C THR A 107 22.64 16.44 -13.92
N CYS A 108 22.66 15.17 -14.29
CA CYS A 108 21.68 14.18 -13.83
C CYS A 108 21.70 13.96 -12.30
N GLU A 109 22.88 13.71 -11.73
CA GLU A 109 22.99 13.44 -10.29
C GLU A 109 22.75 14.68 -9.41
N SER A 110 22.92 15.88 -9.98
CA SER A 110 22.66 17.15 -9.29
C SER A 110 21.17 17.49 -9.17
N SER A 111 20.29 16.79 -9.89
CA SER A 111 18.87 17.12 -10.07
C SER A 111 17.92 16.06 -9.52
N ALA A 112 18.33 15.40 -8.42
CA ALA A 112 17.59 14.33 -7.73
C ALA A 112 17.31 13.07 -8.59
N CYS A 113 17.81 13.02 -9.81
CA CYS A 113 17.83 11.84 -10.65
C CYS A 113 19.10 11.01 -10.39
N THR A 114 19.10 9.75 -10.82
CA THR A 114 20.22 8.83 -10.67
C THR A 114 20.76 8.47 -12.04
N TRP A 115 22.09 8.49 -12.21
CA TRP A 115 22.73 7.99 -13.42
C TRP A 115 22.87 6.47 -13.36
N GLY A 116 22.51 5.75 -14.42
CA GLY A 116 22.46 4.28 -14.46
C GLY A 116 22.78 3.69 -15.83
#